data_AF-A0AA42YRA1-F1
#
_entry.id   AF-A0AA42YRA1-F1
#
_cell.length_a   1.000
_cell.length_b   1.000
_cell.length_c   1.000
_cell.angle_alpha   90.00
_cell.angle_beta   90.00
_cell.angle_gamma   90.00
#
_symmetry.space_group_name_H-M   'P 1'
#
loop_
_entity.id
_entity.type
_entity.pdbx_description
1 polymer ?
#
loop_
_entity_poly.entity_id
_entity_poly.type
_entity_poly.pdbx_seq_one_letter_code
_entity_poly.pdbx_strand_id
1 'polypeptide(L)'
;MKKHLFPAIMLSLVFIFAVVGPGVCSTDATISTTDYKAGDTVTIEGTIDPGQDLFIAVSSQKTFAPKDTKGVHETKRFNKDSKAKGFDKETSIPDLYYMLTTNPDKFGKITKKKFGGPSFFTQKGKRGLYETTMFKLSKFDALDPEAKTSLSTIKTEQEWNFYKYAHESSYGINTIVKERTNVGKVTIFARSVLGDYNTSKNYWDKGTSIALDKTTGKFKASFKSFRHTPPDTKFDVYINGEKVGSYNVKAKGFWLNLGGRYMHPIWIIIGAILVGTYFSMIGAAGGMLMAAFQVMVVQTAGPVGINAANVLRPSNMALTLFSPLGSFYRYAIKERRVAWPVGISFGVGIFIGSIWLGKYATKYLPMKTYKEWLAILVVIMGVRTLYELTPKVMEKRKSIKMMVKKFNEAVAKARAEGTSVEMGKIEPVKTGVTNYRFKFWGEIFNINPLLFGLLGIGIGVVSRSFGIGGGFLLVPAMTTLGALPMYVAVPISLIGTCFSSIGSFIGYLLNDYYPDMWLMISIIIGGFVGGMLGSRAQKLFSEKTLKIVLAFTLFFLFFRFFKIEIWI
;
A
#
# COMPACT_ATOMS: atom_id res chain seq x y z
N MET A 1 -11.77 82.66 47.83
CA MET A 1 -11.28 81.32 47.42
C MET A 1 -11.88 80.93 46.08
N LYS A 2 -11.26 81.33 44.96
CA LYS A 2 -11.62 80.90 43.60
C LYS A 2 -10.31 80.72 42.81
N LYS A 3 -9.59 79.62 43.04
CA LYS A 3 -8.31 79.31 42.35
C LYS A 3 -8.04 77.80 42.15
N HIS A 4 -9.09 76.96 42.05
CA HIS A 4 -8.91 75.51 41.84
C HIS A 4 -9.77 74.87 40.74
N LEU A 5 -10.45 75.65 39.87
CA LEU A 5 -11.30 75.04 38.83
C LEU A 5 -10.58 74.74 37.50
N PHE A 6 -9.33 75.18 37.33
CA PHE A 6 -8.58 75.02 36.05
C PHE A 6 -7.74 73.73 35.91
N PRO A 7 -7.23 73.08 36.97
CA PRO A 7 -6.47 71.83 36.80
C PRO A 7 -7.35 70.59 36.56
N ALA A 8 -8.62 70.62 37.00
CA ALA A 8 -9.52 69.47 36.91
C ALA A 8 -10.08 69.22 35.50
N ILE A 9 -10.12 70.25 34.65
CA ILE A 9 -10.61 70.15 33.25
C ILE A 9 -9.49 69.71 32.31
N MET A 10 -8.22 69.98 32.63
CA MET A 10 -7.07 69.50 31.86
C MET A 10 -6.75 68.03 32.12
N LEU A 11 -7.01 67.52 33.34
CA LEU A 11 -6.77 66.10 33.66
C LEU A 11 -7.83 65.16 33.03
N SER A 12 -9.05 65.64 32.81
CA SER A 12 -10.12 64.88 32.16
C SER A 12 -10.01 64.87 30.62
N LEU A 13 -9.38 65.89 30.02
CA LEU A 13 -9.10 65.92 28.58
C LEU A 13 -7.89 65.05 28.17
N VAL A 14 -6.92 64.83 29.07
CA VAL A 14 -5.77 63.94 28.81
C VAL A 14 -6.14 62.45 28.92
N PHE A 15 -7.18 62.10 29.70
CA PHE A 15 -7.67 60.71 29.78
C PHE A 15 -8.56 60.29 28.61
N ILE A 16 -9.03 61.23 27.77
CA ILE A 16 -9.86 60.94 26.60
C ILE A 16 -9.02 60.75 25.31
N PHE A 17 -7.72 61.08 25.34
CA PHE A 17 -6.82 60.97 24.17
C PHE A 17 -5.82 59.80 24.22
N ALA A 18 -5.91 58.89 25.20
CA ALA A 18 -4.98 57.77 25.37
C ALA A 18 -5.55 56.38 24.98
N VAL A 19 -6.70 56.32 24.29
CA VAL A 19 -7.26 55.07 23.75
C VAL A 19 -7.63 55.25 22.27
N VAL A 20 -6.63 55.56 21.45
CA VAL A 20 -6.67 55.28 20.01
C VAL A 20 -5.34 54.62 19.65
N GLY A 21 -5.14 53.41 20.19
CA GLY A 21 -4.29 52.44 19.51
C GLY A 21 -5.02 51.97 18.25
N PRO A 22 -4.32 51.55 17.19
CA PRO A 22 -4.98 50.94 16.03
C PRO A 22 -5.86 49.80 16.53
N GLY A 23 -7.15 49.88 16.19
CA GLY A 23 -8.17 48.96 16.68
C GLY A 23 -7.75 47.51 16.42
N VAL A 24 -7.44 46.79 17.49
CA VAL A 24 -7.54 45.33 17.49
C VAL A 24 -9.03 45.04 17.65
N CYS A 25 -9.76 45.06 16.53
CA CYS A 25 -11.07 44.43 16.50
C CYS A 25 -10.78 42.94 16.57
N SER A 26 -11.12 42.30 17.70
CA SER A 26 -10.93 40.86 17.82
C SER A 26 -11.75 40.17 16.74
N THR A 27 -11.12 39.29 15.96
CA THR A 27 -11.85 38.43 15.03
C THR A 27 -12.79 37.52 15.84
N ASP A 28 -14.07 37.91 15.95
CA ASP A 28 -15.11 37.06 16.52
C ASP A 28 -15.44 35.97 15.51
N ALA A 29 -14.75 34.83 15.66
CA ALA A 29 -15.04 33.62 14.89
C ALA A 29 -15.29 32.44 15.83
N THR A 30 -16.21 31.58 15.41
CA THR A 30 -16.68 30.42 16.15
C THR A 30 -16.58 29.17 15.29
N ILE A 31 -16.23 28.06 15.93
CA ILE A 31 -16.22 26.74 15.30
C ILE A 31 -17.51 26.03 15.71
N SER A 32 -18.25 25.48 14.75
CA SER A 32 -19.61 24.95 15.02
C SER A 32 -19.68 23.83 16.08
N THR A 33 -18.60 23.07 16.26
CA THR A 33 -18.42 22.09 17.34
C THR A 33 -16.92 21.90 17.60
N THR A 34 -16.56 21.46 18.81
CA THR A 34 -15.18 21.13 19.19
C THR A 34 -14.81 19.68 18.88
N ASP A 35 -15.80 18.80 18.66
CA ASP A 35 -15.61 17.38 18.35
C ASP A 35 -16.31 17.00 17.04
N TYR A 36 -15.52 16.48 16.09
CA TYR A 36 -15.99 15.94 14.81
C TYR A 36 -15.60 14.47 14.68
N LYS A 37 -16.29 13.68 13.86
CA LYS A 37 -15.78 12.36 13.45
C LYS A 37 -15.03 12.49 12.12
N ALA A 38 -14.09 11.59 11.86
CA ALA A 38 -13.34 11.61 10.60
C ALA A 38 -14.25 11.61 9.36
N GLY A 39 -14.04 12.57 8.45
CA GLY A 39 -14.86 12.74 7.24
C GLY A 39 -16.13 13.58 7.43
N ASP A 40 -16.38 14.10 8.63
CA ASP A 40 -17.46 15.05 8.86
C ASP A 40 -17.09 16.44 8.29
N THR A 41 -18.11 17.26 8.05
CA THR A 41 -17.94 18.64 7.57
C THR A 41 -17.64 19.55 8.75
N VAL A 42 -16.48 20.23 8.70
CA VAL A 42 -16.10 21.26 9.66
C VAL A 42 -16.61 22.60 9.15
N THR A 43 -17.33 23.34 9.99
CA THR A 43 -17.87 24.68 9.66
C THR A 43 -17.30 25.73 10.61
N ILE A 44 -16.84 26.83 10.02
CA ILE A 44 -16.19 27.96 10.68
C ILE A 44 -16.91 29.22 10.22
N GLU A 45 -17.40 30.01 11.17
CA GLU A 45 -18.17 31.22 10.93
C GLU A 45 -17.59 32.36 11.74
N GLY A 46 -17.66 33.58 11.22
CA GLY A 46 -17.18 34.75 11.96
C GLY A 46 -17.18 36.01 11.13
N THR A 47 -16.45 37.00 11.63
CA THR A 47 -16.30 38.30 10.97
C THR A 47 -14.82 38.64 10.84
N ILE A 48 -14.43 39.14 9.67
CA ILE A 48 -13.12 39.75 9.40
C ILE A 48 -13.31 41.23 9.06
N ASP A 49 -12.23 42.00 8.99
CA ASP A 49 -12.32 43.40 8.56
C ASP A 49 -12.91 43.51 7.14
N PRO A 50 -13.88 44.42 6.91
CA PRO A 50 -14.46 44.63 5.60
C PRO A 50 -13.42 44.88 4.50
N GLY A 51 -13.64 44.30 3.32
CA GLY A 51 -12.76 44.43 2.16
C GLY A 51 -11.56 43.47 2.11
N GLN A 52 -11.21 42.78 3.21
CA GLN A 52 -10.12 41.80 3.21
C GLN A 52 -10.49 40.50 2.49
N ASP A 53 -9.49 39.79 1.96
CA ASP A 53 -9.65 38.40 1.55
C ASP A 53 -9.65 37.48 2.78
N LEU A 54 -10.38 36.37 2.69
CA LEU A 54 -10.47 35.39 3.76
C LEU A 54 -9.39 34.32 3.59
N PHE A 55 -8.60 34.10 4.65
CA PHE A 55 -7.64 33.01 4.76
C PHE A 55 -7.89 32.24 6.05
N ILE A 56 -8.23 30.96 5.94
CA ILE A 56 -8.41 30.08 7.09
C ILE A 56 -7.41 28.94 7.01
N ALA A 57 -6.39 28.99 7.87
CA ALA A 57 -5.44 27.91 8.01
C ALA A 57 -5.92 26.92 9.08
N VAL A 58 -6.13 25.68 8.68
CA VAL A 58 -6.52 24.57 9.54
C VAL A 58 -5.35 23.61 9.62
N SER A 59 -4.65 23.60 10.74
CA SER A 59 -3.37 22.91 10.91
C SER A 59 -3.49 21.81 11.95
N SER A 60 -3.06 20.58 11.63
CA SER A 60 -2.93 19.55 12.66
C SER A 60 -1.87 19.96 13.69
N GLN A 61 -2.15 19.72 14.98
CA GLN A 61 -1.16 19.93 16.03
C GLN A 61 0.00 18.93 15.93
N LYS A 62 -0.28 17.76 15.37
CA LYS A 62 0.74 16.78 15.03
C LYS A 62 1.54 17.25 13.81
N THR A 63 2.85 17.20 13.94
CA THR A 63 3.78 17.56 12.88
C THR A 63 4.67 16.37 12.52
N PHE A 64 5.28 16.45 11.34
CA PHE A 64 6.20 15.48 10.80
C PHE A 64 7.45 16.19 10.30
N ALA A 65 8.60 15.70 10.73
CA ALA A 65 9.90 16.04 10.19
C ALA A 65 10.52 14.81 9.50
N PRO A 66 11.38 14.99 8.48
CA PRO A 66 12.05 13.87 7.82
C PRO A 66 12.82 12.94 8.77
N LYS A 67 13.32 13.45 9.92
CA LYS A 67 13.98 12.65 10.95
C LYS A 67 13.07 11.63 11.65
N ASP A 68 11.76 11.85 11.67
CA ASP A 68 10.78 10.96 12.34
C ASP A 68 10.57 9.65 11.56
N THR A 69 11.11 9.59 10.35
CA THR A 69 11.06 8.42 9.48
C THR A 69 11.99 7.30 9.97
N LYS A 70 11.41 6.14 10.25
CA LYS A 70 12.15 4.92 10.62
C LYS A 70 12.51 4.02 9.43
N GLY A 71 11.89 4.23 8.27
CA GLY A 71 12.06 3.37 7.10
C GLY A 71 13.38 3.63 6.35
N VAL A 72 14.20 2.59 6.16
CA VAL A 72 15.52 2.70 5.49
C VAL A 72 15.45 3.34 4.10
N HIS A 73 14.45 2.96 3.29
CA HIS A 73 14.26 3.54 1.96
C HIS A 73 13.87 5.01 2.08
N GLU A 74 13.00 5.33 3.03
CA GLU A 74 12.44 6.63 3.23
C GLU A 74 13.49 7.62 3.74
N THR A 75 14.30 7.24 4.73
CA THR A 75 15.45 8.01 5.22
C THR A 75 16.43 8.31 4.09
N LYS A 76 16.76 7.31 3.25
CA LYS A 76 17.67 7.51 2.10
C LYS A 76 17.08 8.47 1.07
N ARG A 77 15.77 8.40 0.83
CA ARG A 77 15.08 9.26 -0.13
C ARG A 77 15.00 10.70 0.39
N PHE A 78 14.62 10.89 1.65
CA PHE A 78 14.59 12.21 2.28
C PHE A 78 15.96 12.88 2.27
N ASN A 79 17.04 12.15 2.58
CA ASN A 79 18.42 12.69 2.50
C ASN A 79 18.77 13.27 1.12
N LYS A 80 18.22 12.68 0.06
CA LYS A 80 18.45 13.14 -1.32
C LYS A 80 17.56 14.33 -1.66
N ASP A 81 16.27 14.21 -1.36
CA ASP A 81 15.27 15.18 -1.77
C ASP A 81 15.34 16.46 -0.94
N SER A 82 15.74 16.39 0.34
CA SER A 82 15.95 17.54 1.23
C SER A 82 16.97 18.54 0.64
N LYS A 83 18.12 18.02 0.20
CA LYS A 83 19.17 18.80 -0.50
C LYS A 83 18.68 19.39 -1.81
N ALA A 84 17.89 18.64 -2.57
CA ALA A 84 17.43 19.06 -3.90
C ALA A 84 16.27 20.05 -3.87
N LYS A 85 15.55 20.13 -2.75
CA LYS A 85 14.31 20.90 -2.60
C LYS A 85 14.40 22.02 -1.56
N GLY A 86 15.52 22.15 -0.85
CA GLY A 86 15.77 23.27 0.05
C GLY A 86 15.04 23.16 1.38
N PHE A 87 15.06 21.98 1.99
CA PHE A 87 14.60 21.76 3.37
C PHE A 87 15.57 20.83 4.11
N ASP A 88 15.56 20.88 5.45
CA ASP A 88 16.45 20.09 6.31
C ASP A 88 15.70 18.92 6.97
N LYS A 89 16.44 18.06 7.68
CA LYS A 89 15.84 16.90 8.38
C LYS A 89 15.02 17.28 9.60
N GLU A 90 15.33 18.43 10.18
CA GLU A 90 14.68 18.99 11.36
C GLU A 90 13.45 19.82 10.99
N THR A 91 13.35 20.25 9.72
CA THR A 91 12.20 21.01 9.22
C THR A 91 10.94 20.18 9.39
N SER A 92 9.99 20.71 10.16
CA SER A 92 8.74 20.03 10.50
C SER A 92 7.56 20.77 9.89
N ILE A 93 6.59 20.03 9.39
CA ILE A 93 5.31 20.60 8.91
C ILE A 93 4.15 19.82 9.53
N PRO A 94 2.95 20.42 9.63
CA PRO A 94 1.75 19.68 10.03
C PRO A 94 1.48 18.49 9.11
N ASP A 95 1.12 17.34 9.69
CA ASP A 95 0.78 16.11 8.93
C ASP A 95 -0.41 16.36 7.97
N LEU A 96 -1.38 17.16 8.42
CA LEU A 96 -2.54 17.60 7.67
C LEU A 96 -2.68 19.12 7.81
N TYR A 97 -2.73 19.81 6.68
CA TYR A 97 -2.86 21.25 6.61
C TYR A 97 -3.81 21.64 5.49
N TYR A 98 -4.79 22.49 5.81
CA TYR A 98 -5.74 23.05 4.85
C TYR A 98 -5.70 24.57 4.90
N MET A 99 -5.64 25.20 3.74
CA MET A 99 -5.79 26.63 3.57
C MET A 99 -7.07 26.89 2.78
N LEU A 100 -8.14 27.30 3.47
CA LEU A 100 -9.39 27.70 2.82
C LEU A 100 -9.30 29.18 2.48
N THR A 101 -9.59 29.55 1.25
CA THR A 101 -9.53 30.95 0.84
C THR A 101 -10.49 31.29 -0.29
N THR A 102 -10.95 32.54 -0.30
CA THR A 102 -11.68 33.12 -1.43
C THR A 102 -10.78 33.41 -2.63
N ASN A 103 -9.46 33.48 -2.44
CA ASN A 103 -8.50 33.86 -3.45
C ASN A 103 -7.29 32.89 -3.48
N PRO A 104 -7.46 31.68 -4.06
CA PRO A 104 -6.41 30.66 -4.09
C PRO A 104 -5.19 31.07 -4.91
N ASP A 105 -5.34 31.95 -5.91
CA ASP A 105 -4.25 32.36 -6.81
C ASP A 105 -3.09 33.07 -6.09
N LYS A 106 -3.31 33.57 -4.87
CA LYS A 106 -2.26 34.12 -4.00
C LYS A 106 -1.24 33.07 -3.53
N PHE A 107 -1.60 31.78 -3.52
CA PHE A 107 -0.72 30.69 -3.09
C PHE A 107 -0.05 29.94 -4.25
N GLY A 108 -0.54 30.10 -5.47
CA GLY A 108 -0.13 29.24 -6.58
C GLY A 108 -0.89 29.48 -7.86
N LYS A 109 -0.66 28.63 -8.86
CA LYS A 109 -1.32 28.71 -10.16
C LYS A 109 -1.81 27.35 -10.61
N ILE A 110 -2.97 27.34 -11.28
CA ILE A 110 -3.47 26.15 -11.98
C ILE A 110 -2.62 25.93 -13.23
N THR A 111 -2.05 24.73 -13.35
CA THR A 111 -1.25 24.33 -14.51
C THR A 111 -1.77 23.02 -15.08
N LYS A 112 -1.68 22.83 -16.40
CA LYS A 112 -1.99 21.55 -17.02
C LYS A 112 -0.80 20.61 -16.89
N LYS A 113 -1.06 19.35 -16.54
CA LYS A 113 -0.07 18.29 -16.43
C LYS A 113 -0.56 17.07 -17.19
N LYS A 114 0.33 16.51 -18.01
CA LYS A 114 0.05 15.31 -18.80
C LYS A 114 0.45 14.05 -18.01
N PHE A 115 -0.40 13.02 -18.06
CA PHE A 115 -0.27 11.76 -17.35
C PHE A 115 -0.56 10.56 -18.27
N GLY A 116 -0.08 9.38 -17.88
CA GLY A 116 -0.35 8.12 -18.57
C GLY A 116 0.50 7.86 -19.82
N GLY A 117 0.73 6.58 -20.13
CA GLY A 117 1.47 6.10 -21.30
C GLY A 117 2.73 5.30 -20.94
N PRO A 118 3.23 4.42 -21.84
CA PRO A 118 4.44 3.64 -21.59
C PRO A 118 5.66 4.54 -21.31
N SER A 119 6.53 4.12 -20.38
CA SER A 119 7.70 4.88 -19.92
C SER A 119 8.69 5.24 -21.06
N PHE A 120 8.72 4.45 -22.13
CA PHE A 120 9.57 4.70 -23.31
C PHE A 120 9.03 5.79 -24.25
N PHE A 121 7.71 6.05 -24.24
CA PHE A 121 7.08 7.12 -25.05
C PHE A 121 6.92 8.44 -24.28
N THR A 122 6.82 8.38 -22.95
CA THR A 122 6.35 9.49 -22.11
C THR A 122 7.40 10.53 -21.72
N GLN A 123 8.67 10.37 -22.15
CA GLN A 123 9.80 11.31 -22.00
C GLN A 123 9.76 12.16 -20.71
N LYS A 124 9.78 11.49 -19.54
CA LYS A 124 9.72 12.13 -18.20
C LYS A 124 8.49 13.05 -17.98
N GLY A 125 7.33 12.69 -18.52
CA GLY A 125 6.07 13.41 -18.32
C GLY A 125 5.82 14.55 -19.31
N LYS A 126 6.62 14.68 -20.37
CA LYS A 126 6.40 15.68 -21.44
C LYS A 126 5.33 15.24 -22.45
N ARG A 127 5.09 13.93 -22.60
CA ARG A 127 4.10 13.35 -23.52
C ARG A 127 3.24 12.33 -22.77
N GLY A 128 2.21 12.78 -22.06
CA GLY A 128 1.20 11.89 -21.46
C GLY A 128 -0.01 11.70 -22.38
N LEU A 129 -0.67 10.54 -22.28
CA LEU A 129 -1.89 10.20 -23.03
C LEU A 129 -3.11 11.03 -22.59
N TYR A 130 -3.10 11.50 -21.34
CA TYR A 130 -4.19 12.28 -20.74
C TYR A 130 -3.64 13.60 -20.20
N GLU A 131 -4.46 14.66 -20.17
CA GLU A 131 -4.11 15.95 -19.58
C GLU A 131 -5.13 16.29 -18.48
N THR A 132 -4.64 16.73 -17.32
CA THR A 132 -5.49 17.24 -16.23
C THR A 132 -4.87 18.49 -15.61
N THR A 133 -5.69 19.28 -14.92
CA THR A 133 -5.24 20.46 -14.17
C THR A 133 -4.62 20.05 -12.84
N MET A 134 -3.68 20.84 -12.34
CA MET A 134 -2.99 20.68 -11.05
C MET A 134 -2.72 22.05 -10.46
N PHE A 135 -2.97 22.22 -9.17
CA PHE A 135 -2.63 23.46 -8.46
C PHE A 135 -1.17 23.41 -7.97
N LYS A 136 -0.30 24.22 -8.59
CA LYS A 136 1.12 24.32 -8.21
C LYS A 136 1.33 25.51 -7.29
N LEU A 137 2.01 25.27 -6.18
CA LEU A 137 2.32 26.31 -5.21
C LEU A 137 3.44 27.21 -5.73
N SER A 138 3.35 28.50 -5.42
CA SER A 138 4.39 29.48 -5.74
C SER A 138 5.68 29.22 -4.92
N LYS A 139 6.79 29.83 -5.32
CA LYS A 139 7.99 29.87 -4.47
C LYS A 139 7.73 30.79 -3.28
N PHE A 140 8.43 30.58 -2.16
CA PHE A 140 8.20 31.34 -0.93
C PHE A 140 8.36 32.86 -1.13
N ASP A 141 9.36 33.28 -1.90
CA ASP A 141 9.60 34.71 -2.20
C ASP A 141 8.57 35.32 -3.16
N ALA A 142 7.84 34.48 -3.89
CA ALA A 142 6.82 34.89 -4.85
C ALA A 142 5.40 34.75 -4.29
N LEU A 143 5.25 34.45 -3.00
CA LEU A 143 3.96 34.49 -2.33
C LEU A 143 3.53 35.93 -2.09
N ASP A 144 2.22 36.15 -2.23
CA ASP A 144 1.61 37.42 -1.85
C ASP A 144 1.87 37.71 -0.35
N PRO A 145 2.19 38.97 0.04
CA PRO A 145 2.48 39.31 1.43
C PRO A 145 1.37 38.94 2.42
N GLU A 146 0.10 39.10 2.05
CA GLU A 146 -1.06 38.75 2.89
C GLU A 146 -1.20 37.23 3.03
N ALA A 147 -0.98 36.50 1.93
CA ALA A 147 -0.97 35.05 1.97
C ALA A 147 0.16 34.53 2.85
N LYS A 148 1.34 35.15 2.81
CA LYS A 148 2.51 34.75 3.60
C LYS A 148 2.27 34.92 5.10
N THR A 149 1.64 36.01 5.54
CA THR A 149 1.29 36.22 6.95
C THR A 149 0.19 35.26 7.42
N SER A 150 -0.72 34.85 6.53
CA SER A 150 -1.81 33.92 6.86
C SER A 150 -1.39 32.46 7.10
N LEU A 151 -0.18 32.05 6.69
CA LEU A 151 0.26 30.65 6.76
C LEU A 151 0.45 30.10 8.19
N SER A 152 0.45 30.98 9.20
CA SER A 152 0.45 30.76 10.65
C SER A 152 1.47 29.73 11.20
N THR A 153 1.34 28.44 10.88
CA THR A 153 2.23 27.35 11.33
C THR A 153 3.39 27.07 10.39
N ILE A 154 3.33 27.52 9.13
CA ILE A 154 4.41 27.39 8.14
C ILE A 154 4.99 28.79 7.89
N LYS A 155 6.08 29.14 8.58
CA LYS A 155 6.61 30.53 8.60
C LYS A 155 7.91 30.69 7.84
N THR A 156 8.70 29.63 7.75
CA THR A 156 10.04 29.69 7.14
C THR A 156 10.01 29.21 5.69
N GLU A 157 11.00 29.65 4.90
CA GLU A 157 11.17 29.17 3.53
C GLU A 157 11.37 27.64 3.48
N GLN A 158 12.11 27.08 4.44
CA GLN A 158 12.35 25.63 4.52
C GLN A 158 11.05 24.86 4.76
N GLU A 159 10.20 25.30 5.69
CA GLU A 159 8.89 24.68 5.96
C GLU A 159 7.98 24.78 4.74
N TRP A 160 7.96 25.93 4.04
CA TRP A 160 7.20 26.09 2.80
C TRP A 160 7.70 25.16 1.69
N ASN A 161 9.02 25.05 1.52
CA ASN A 161 9.63 24.15 0.55
C ASN A 161 9.31 22.68 0.86
N PHE A 162 9.30 22.31 2.15
CA PHE A 162 8.95 20.97 2.57
C PHE A 162 7.45 20.67 2.38
N TYR A 163 6.58 21.62 2.73
CA TYR A 163 5.14 21.54 2.47
C TYR A 163 4.84 21.43 0.98
N LYS A 164 5.49 22.24 0.14
CA LYS A 164 5.37 22.16 -1.32
C LYS A 164 5.85 20.82 -1.86
N TYR A 165 6.95 20.28 -1.32
CA TYR A 165 7.40 18.93 -1.66
C TYR A 165 6.35 17.86 -1.28
N ALA A 166 5.75 17.98 -0.10
CA ALA A 166 4.68 17.11 0.37
C ALA A 166 3.42 17.19 -0.52
N HIS A 167 3.11 18.40 -1.00
CA HIS A 167 1.96 18.71 -1.86
C HIS A 167 2.12 18.20 -3.30
N GLU A 168 3.27 18.43 -3.93
CA GLU A 168 3.43 18.26 -5.38
C GLU A 168 4.13 16.96 -5.78
N SER A 169 4.94 16.37 -4.89
CA SER A 169 5.76 15.21 -5.24
C SER A 169 5.04 13.91 -4.92
N SER A 170 5.09 12.94 -5.85
CA SER A 170 4.48 11.61 -5.63
C SER A 170 5.00 10.92 -4.36
N TYR A 171 6.26 11.14 -4.01
CA TYR A 171 6.82 10.60 -2.78
C TYR A 171 6.28 11.31 -1.53
N GLY A 172 6.30 12.65 -1.52
CA GLY A 172 5.74 13.45 -0.43
C GLY A 172 4.27 13.14 -0.17
N ILE A 173 3.47 13.03 -1.22
CA ILE A 173 2.04 12.68 -1.12
C ILE A 173 1.84 11.27 -0.56
N ASN A 174 2.65 10.28 -0.93
CA ASN A 174 2.44 8.92 -0.41
C ASN A 174 3.00 8.72 1.00
N THR A 175 3.99 9.52 1.39
CA THR A 175 4.71 9.33 2.66
C THR A 175 4.21 10.27 3.76
N ILE A 176 3.93 11.54 3.44
CA ILE A 176 3.62 12.61 4.40
C ILE A 176 2.10 12.83 4.44
N VAL A 177 1.54 13.43 3.38
CA VAL A 177 0.13 13.86 3.36
C VAL A 177 -0.76 12.78 2.79
N LYS A 178 -1.56 12.14 3.65
CA LYS A 178 -2.42 11.01 3.23
C LYS A 178 -3.67 11.43 2.46
N GLU A 179 -4.09 12.69 2.57
CA GLU A 179 -5.20 13.23 1.79
C GLU A 179 -4.71 13.72 0.42
N ARG A 180 -5.05 12.94 -0.60
CA ARG A 180 -4.59 13.13 -1.97
C ARG A 180 -5.75 13.39 -2.91
N THR A 181 -5.54 14.29 -3.85
CA THR A 181 -6.49 14.56 -4.92
C THR A 181 -6.19 13.68 -6.12
N ASN A 182 -7.19 12.90 -6.55
CA ASN A 182 -7.06 11.96 -7.66
C ASN A 182 -8.00 12.33 -8.81
N VAL A 183 -7.54 12.08 -10.04
CA VAL A 183 -8.39 12.02 -11.24
C VAL A 183 -8.31 10.60 -11.76
N GLY A 184 -9.43 9.88 -11.73
CA GLY A 184 -9.42 8.42 -11.87
C GLY A 184 -8.59 7.78 -10.75
N LYS A 185 -7.61 6.95 -11.13
CA LYS A 185 -6.66 6.32 -10.19
C LYS A 185 -5.35 7.10 -10.02
N VAL A 186 -5.16 8.19 -10.77
CA VAL A 186 -3.89 8.94 -10.77
C VAL A 186 -3.92 9.99 -9.68
N THR A 187 -2.95 9.91 -8.78
CA THR A 187 -2.72 10.94 -7.75
C THR A 187 -2.01 12.13 -8.35
N ILE A 188 -2.63 13.31 -8.23
CA ILE A 188 -2.14 14.54 -8.85
C ILE A 188 -1.32 15.35 -7.85
N PHE A 189 -1.90 15.68 -6.69
CA PHE A 189 -1.31 16.50 -5.60
C PHE A 189 -2.08 16.30 -4.28
N ALA A 190 -1.58 16.86 -3.17
CA ALA A 190 -2.26 16.82 -1.87
C ALA A 190 -3.46 17.79 -1.81
N ARG A 191 -4.55 17.43 -1.12
CA ARG A 191 -5.67 18.36 -0.96
C ARG A 191 -5.36 19.34 0.17
N SER A 192 -4.96 20.56 -0.17
CA SER A 192 -4.34 21.46 0.81
C SER A 192 -4.81 22.92 0.68
N VAL A 193 -4.64 23.57 -0.47
CA VAL A 193 -5.26 24.89 -0.75
C VAL A 193 -6.62 24.69 -1.39
N LEU A 194 -7.67 25.24 -0.78
CA LEU A 194 -9.07 24.99 -1.12
C LEU A 194 -9.81 26.31 -1.36
N GLY A 195 -10.43 26.41 -2.52
CA GLY A 195 -11.38 27.46 -2.86
C GLY A 195 -12.84 27.05 -2.65
N ASP A 196 -13.75 27.96 -2.96
CA ASP A 196 -15.18 27.66 -3.01
C ASP A 196 -15.53 26.78 -4.22
N TYR A 197 -16.09 25.59 -3.97
CA TYR A 197 -16.44 24.66 -5.05
C TYR A 197 -17.57 25.17 -5.94
N ASN A 198 -18.49 25.98 -5.40
CA ASN A 198 -19.60 26.48 -6.19
C ASN A 198 -19.13 27.43 -7.29
N THR A 199 -18.09 28.20 -7.01
CA THR A 199 -17.46 29.14 -7.94
C THR A 199 -16.39 28.47 -8.81
N SER A 200 -15.44 27.74 -8.20
CA SER A 200 -14.27 27.21 -8.93
C SER A 200 -14.60 26.00 -9.80
N LYS A 201 -15.57 25.17 -9.38
CA LYS A 201 -15.88 23.83 -9.93
C LYS A 201 -14.67 22.90 -10.06
N ASN A 202 -13.56 23.20 -9.41
CA ASN A 202 -12.36 22.36 -9.45
C ASN A 202 -12.57 21.08 -8.63
N TYR A 203 -12.02 19.96 -9.10
CA TYR A 203 -12.25 18.67 -8.46
C TYR A 203 -11.59 18.53 -7.07
N TRP A 204 -10.56 19.33 -6.75
CA TRP A 204 -9.93 19.38 -5.42
C TRP A 204 -10.74 20.18 -4.39
N ASP A 205 -11.56 21.13 -4.85
CA ASP A 205 -12.42 21.95 -3.99
C ASP A 205 -13.70 21.21 -3.58
N LYS A 206 -13.98 20.03 -4.16
CA LYS A 206 -15.21 19.27 -3.89
C LYS A 206 -15.42 19.02 -2.40
N GLY A 207 -16.55 19.49 -1.89
CA GLY A 207 -16.89 19.41 -0.46
C GLY A 207 -16.35 20.56 0.38
N THR A 208 -15.86 21.63 -0.25
CA THR A 208 -15.55 22.92 0.34
C THR A 208 -16.56 23.96 -0.13
N SER A 209 -17.07 24.79 0.78
CA SER A 209 -17.95 25.93 0.49
C SER A 209 -17.46 27.13 1.27
N ILE A 210 -17.27 28.27 0.60
CA ILE A 210 -16.79 29.50 1.24
C ILE A 210 -17.70 30.64 0.79
N ALA A 211 -18.40 31.24 1.75
CA ALA A 211 -19.18 32.45 1.57
C ALA A 211 -18.53 33.56 2.40
N LEU A 212 -18.22 34.68 1.75
CA LEU A 212 -17.70 35.89 2.40
C LEU A 212 -18.49 37.07 1.84
N ASP A 213 -19.10 37.84 2.73
CA ASP A 213 -19.63 39.15 2.39
C ASP A 213 -18.53 40.18 2.61
N LYS A 214 -17.94 40.69 1.53
CA LYS A 214 -16.85 41.68 1.58
C LYS A 214 -17.28 43.02 2.17
N THR A 215 -18.58 43.34 2.18
CA THR A 215 -19.09 44.62 2.70
C THR A 215 -19.23 44.60 4.21
N THR A 216 -19.71 43.49 4.77
CA THR A 216 -19.90 43.33 6.22
C THR A 216 -18.76 42.57 6.91
N GLY A 217 -17.89 41.91 6.15
CA GLY A 217 -16.82 41.06 6.68
C GLY A 217 -17.30 39.71 7.22
N LYS A 218 -18.61 39.43 7.20
CA LYS A 218 -19.18 38.17 7.68
C LYS A 218 -18.86 37.03 6.72
N PHE A 219 -18.42 35.90 7.26
CA PHE A 219 -18.12 34.72 6.47
C PHE A 219 -18.66 33.43 7.08
N LYS A 220 -18.84 32.45 6.20
CA LYS A 220 -19.14 31.07 6.51
C LYS A 220 -18.33 30.17 5.59
N ALA A 221 -17.38 29.46 6.16
CA ALA A 221 -16.54 28.51 5.46
C ALA A 221 -16.80 27.10 6.00
N SER A 222 -16.92 26.12 5.09
CA SER A 222 -17.04 24.73 5.47
C SER A 222 -16.23 23.84 4.55
N PHE A 223 -15.67 22.77 5.10
CA PHE A 223 -14.99 21.75 4.30
C PHE A 223 -15.15 20.36 4.90
N LYS A 224 -15.16 19.34 4.04
CA LYS A 224 -15.08 17.95 4.49
C LYS A 224 -13.66 17.61 4.93
N SER A 225 -13.52 17.22 6.19
CA SER A 225 -12.27 16.68 6.74
C SER A 225 -11.88 15.37 6.06
N PHE A 226 -10.62 14.97 6.19
CA PHE A 226 -10.17 13.70 5.62
C PHE A 226 -10.91 12.51 6.28
N ARG A 227 -11.56 11.67 5.46
CA ARG A 227 -12.29 10.48 5.94
C ARG A 227 -11.42 9.45 6.68
N HIS A 228 -10.09 9.58 6.59
CA HIS A 228 -9.12 8.71 7.22
C HIS A 228 -8.12 9.51 8.07
N THR A 229 -8.54 10.66 8.62
CA THR A 229 -7.80 11.32 9.69
C THR A 229 -7.58 10.33 10.85
N PRO A 230 -6.36 10.20 11.39
CA PRO A 230 -6.13 9.33 12.55
C PRO A 230 -7.04 9.69 13.74
N PRO A 231 -7.43 8.71 14.58
CA PRO A 231 -8.17 8.97 15.80
C PRO A 231 -7.50 10.02 16.67
N ASP A 232 -8.30 10.87 17.31
CA ASP A 232 -7.88 11.87 18.29
C ASP A 232 -6.86 12.87 17.74
N THR A 233 -7.01 13.22 16.46
CA THR A 233 -6.20 14.25 15.81
C THR A 233 -6.78 15.63 16.12
N LYS A 234 -6.01 16.44 16.84
CA LYS A 234 -6.33 17.84 17.15
C LYS A 234 -5.88 18.77 16.03
N PHE A 235 -6.72 19.76 15.73
CA PHE A 235 -6.47 20.82 14.77
C PHE A 235 -6.58 22.18 15.44
N ASP A 236 -5.70 23.08 15.05
CA ASP A 236 -5.78 24.51 15.34
C ASP A 236 -6.31 25.25 14.11
N VAL A 237 -7.20 26.20 14.35
CA VAL A 237 -7.81 27.04 13.32
C VAL A 237 -7.29 28.46 13.48
N TYR A 238 -6.76 28.99 12.38
CA TYR A 238 -6.29 30.36 12.29
C TYR A 238 -7.05 31.10 11.21
N ILE A 239 -7.41 32.35 11.46
CA ILE A 239 -8.07 33.24 10.52
C ILE A 239 -7.16 34.43 10.30
N ASN A 240 -6.76 34.67 9.06
CA ASN A 240 -5.83 35.72 8.65
C ASN A 240 -4.52 35.77 9.49
N GLY A 241 -4.09 34.62 10.02
CA GLY A 241 -2.87 34.46 10.83
C GLY A 241 -3.11 34.39 12.34
N GLU A 242 -4.28 34.77 12.83
CA GLU A 242 -4.61 34.75 14.26
C GLU A 242 -5.30 33.44 14.68
N LYS A 243 -4.92 32.86 15.81
CA LYS A 243 -5.51 31.61 16.31
C LYS A 243 -6.87 31.89 16.94
N VAL A 244 -7.92 31.27 16.42
CA VAL A 244 -9.29 31.49 16.91
C VAL A 244 -9.81 30.31 17.72
N GLY A 245 -9.33 29.09 17.46
CA GLY A 245 -9.75 27.95 18.25
C GLY A 245 -9.09 26.65 17.84
N SER A 246 -9.53 25.57 18.47
CA SER A 246 -9.08 24.22 18.19
C SER A 246 -10.26 23.26 18.20
N TYR A 247 -10.19 22.20 17.39
CA TYR A 247 -11.15 21.10 17.40
C TYR A 247 -10.45 19.75 17.32
N ASN A 248 -11.16 18.70 17.70
CA ASN A 248 -10.66 17.33 17.69
C ASN A 248 -11.44 16.47 16.69
N VAL A 249 -10.73 15.58 15.99
CA VAL A 249 -11.31 14.58 15.11
C VAL A 249 -11.24 13.20 15.76
N LYS A 250 -12.40 12.73 16.24
CA LYS A 250 -12.59 11.42 16.87
C LYS A 250 -12.70 10.29 15.86
N ALA A 251 -12.53 9.07 16.36
CA ALA A 251 -12.62 7.86 15.58
C ALA A 251 -13.99 7.65 14.92
N LYS A 252 -13.99 7.11 13.69
CA LYS A 252 -15.19 6.68 12.96
C LYS A 252 -15.11 5.20 12.59
N GLY A 253 -15.29 4.35 13.60
CA GLY A 253 -15.22 2.89 13.48
C GLY A 253 -13.81 2.34 13.72
N PHE A 254 -13.53 1.16 13.16
CA PHE A 254 -12.24 0.47 13.35
C PHE A 254 -11.12 1.14 12.57
N TRP A 255 -10.05 1.52 13.29
CA TRP A 255 -8.85 2.14 12.74
C TRP A 255 -7.74 1.10 12.52
N LEU A 256 -7.26 0.97 11.28
CA LEU A 256 -6.11 0.13 10.97
C LEU A 256 -4.82 0.96 11.08
N ASN A 257 -4.10 0.80 12.19
CA ASN A 257 -2.90 1.57 12.54
C ASN A 257 -1.86 1.62 11.41
N LEU A 258 -1.42 0.46 10.94
CA LEU A 258 -0.42 0.39 9.88
C LEU A 258 -1.01 0.59 8.47
N GLY A 259 -2.33 0.53 8.33
CA GLY A 259 -3.03 0.85 7.10
C GLY A 259 -3.31 2.34 6.92
N GLY A 260 -3.25 3.13 7.99
CA GLY A 260 -3.52 4.56 8.00
C GLY A 260 -4.95 4.90 7.57
N ARG A 261 -5.93 4.06 7.91
CA ARG A 261 -7.33 4.27 7.50
C ARG A 261 -8.36 3.54 8.35
N TYR A 262 -9.58 4.05 8.33
CA TYR A 262 -10.75 3.30 8.79
C TYR A 262 -11.19 2.26 7.77
N MET A 263 -11.53 1.06 8.26
CA MET A 263 -12.15 0.00 7.47
C MET A 263 -12.82 -1.02 8.37
N HIS A 264 -13.71 -1.84 7.80
CA HIS A 264 -14.20 -3.03 8.48
C HIS A 264 -13.20 -4.20 8.31
N PRO A 265 -12.71 -4.85 9.39
CA PRO A 265 -11.70 -5.93 9.32
C PRO A 265 -12.11 -7.13 8.45
N ILE A 266 -13.41 -7.38 8.30
CA ILE A 266 -13.94 -8.49 7.50
C ILE A 266 -13.43 -8.52 6.05
N TRP A 267 -13.15 -7.34 5.46
CA TRP A 267 -12.63 -7.26 4.10
C TRP A 267 -11.25 -7.89 3.98
N ILE A 268 -10.42 -7.79 5.02
CA ILE A 268 -9.11 -8.44 5.07
C ILE A 268 -9.28 -9.95 5.15
N ILE A 269 -10.21 -10.44 5.98
CA ILE A 269 -10.50 -11.86 6.15
C ILE A 269 -11.01 -12.46 4.83
N ILE A 270 -12.00 -11.82 4.18
CA ILE A 270 -12.53 -12.26 2.89
C ILE A 270 -11.41 -12.31 1.84
N GLY A 271 -10.59 -11.26 1.76
CA GLY A 271 -9.43 -11.23 0.88
C GLY A 271 -8.46 -12.37 1.14
N ALA A 272 -8.13 -12.63 2.40
CA ALA A 272 -7.25 -13.72 2.80
C ALA A 272 -7.84 -15.11 2.51
N ILE A 273 -9.16 -15.29 2.62
CA ILE A 273 -9.85 -16.52 2.21
C ILE A 273 -9.72 -16.73 0.70
N LEU A 274 -10.03 -15.70 -0.11
CA LEU A 274 -9.97 -15.78 -1.56
C LEU A 274 -8.54 -16.05 -2.05
N VAL A 275 -7.58 -15.27 -1.57
CA VAL A 275 -6.17 -15.42 -1.95
C VAL A 275 -5.59 -16.71 -1.39
N GLY A 276 -5.94 -17.11 -0.16
CA GLY A 276 -5.52 -18.37 0.45
C GLY A 276 -6.07 -19.60 -0.29
N THR A 277 -7.32 -19.54 -0.75
CA THR A 277 -7.94 -20.59 -1.59
C THR A 277 -7.17 -20.73 -2.89
N TYR A 278 -6.94 -19.62 -3.58
CA TYR A 278 -6.14 -19.59 -4.80
C TYR A 278 -4.72 -20.15 -4.57
N PHE A 279 -4.06 -19.66 -3.52
CA PHE A 279 -2.68 -20.02 -3.19
C PHE A 279 -2.54 -21.50 -2.86
N SER A 280 -3.49 -22.09 -2.14
CA SER A 280 -3.46 -23.52 -1.81
C SER A 280 -3.76 -24.44 -3.02
N MET A 281 -4.54 -23.96 -4.00
CA MET A 281 -4.80 -24.71 -5.24
C MET A 281 -3.61 -24.71 -6.19
N ILE A 282 -2.98 -23.55 -6.36
CA ILE A 282 -1.95 -23.32 -7.39
C ILE A 282 -0.53 -23.39 -6.82
N GLY A 283 -0.35 -23.19 -5.52
CA GLY A 283 0.94 -23.25 -4.82
C GLY A 283 1.88 -22.08 -5.11
N ALA A 284 1.37 -20.97 -5.67
CA ALA A 284 2.18 -19.84 -6.14
C ALA A 284 1.55 -18.47 -5.81
N ALA A 285 2.40 -17.45 -5.63
CA ALA A 285 2.05 -16.03 -5.58
C ALA A 285 1.17 -15.52 -4.42
N GLY A 286 0.96 -16.29 -3.33
CA GLY A 286 0.05 -15.92 -2.24
C GLY A 286 0.34 -14.53 -1.61
N GLY A 287 1.55 -14.30 -1.10
CA GLY A 287 1.92 -13.03 -0.45
C GLY A 287 1.86 -11.83 -1.40
N MET A 288 2.20 -12.04 -2.67
CA MET A 288 2.05 -11.03 -3.73
C MET A 288 0.57 -10.68 -3.94
N LEU A 289 -0.28 -11.68 -4.19
CA LEU A 289 -1.70 -11.45 -4.43
C LEU A 289 -2.37 -10.79 -3.22
N MET A 290 -1.96 -11.14 -1.99
CA MET A 290 -2.44 -10.48 -0.78
C MET A 290 -2.06 -9.00 -0.74
N ALA A 291 -0.80 -8.67 -1.06
CA ALA A 291 -0.37 -7.28 -1.17
C ALA A 291 -1.15 -6.53 -2.26
N ALA A 292 -1.46 -7.18 -3.38
CA ALA A 292 -2.27 -6.58 -4.43
C ALA A 292 -3.71 -6.31 -3.94
N PHE A 293 -4.33 -7.28 -3.26
CA PHE A 293 -5.65 -7.13 -2.65
C PHE A 293 -5.68 -5.96 -1.64
N GLN A 294 -4.68 -5.88 -0.76
CA GLN A 294 -4.59 -4.82 0.24
C GLN A 294 -4.39 -3.41 -0.34
N VAL A 295 -3.76 -3.30 -1.51
CA VAL A 295 -3.58 -2.02 -2.19
C VAL A 295 -4.81 -1.66 -3.03
N MET A 296 -5.41 -2.63 -3.73
CA MET A 296 -6.51 -2.35 -4.67
C MET A 296 -7.87 -2.26 -3.99
N VAL A 297 -8.18 -3.22 -3.11
CA VAL A 297 -9.49 -3.32 -2.46
C VAL A 297 -9.44 -2.56 -1.14
N VAL A 298 -8.44 -2.86 -0.32
CA VAL A 298 -8.33 -2.27 1.02
C VAL A 298 -7.72 -0.86 0.97
N GLN A 299 -6.97 -0.52 -0.08
CA GLN A 299 -6.26 0.76 -0.30
C GLN A 299 -5.54 1.28 0.95
N THR A 300 -4.72 0.41 1.54
CA THR A 300 -3.82 0.70 2.66
C THR A 300 -2.75 1.74 2.27
N ALA A 301 -2.45 2.69 3.18
CA ALA A 301 -1.62 3.85 2.90
C ALA A 301 -0.34 3.96 3.76
N GLY A 302 -0.14 3.07 4.75
CA GLY A 302 0.98 3.16 5.68
C GLY A 302 0.83 4.30 6.69
N PRO A 303 1.45 4.25 7.88
CA PRO A 303 1.57 5.41 8.76
C PRO A 303 2.27 6.59 8.07
N VAL A 304 2.11 7.78 8.62
CA VAL A 304 2.88 8.96 8.19
C VAL A 304 4.38 8.66 8.34
N GLY A 305 5.17 8.98 7.32
CA GLY A 305 6.61 8.72 7.27
C GLY A 305 7.01 7.33 6.75
N ILE A 306 6.07 6.39 6.59
CA ILE A 306 6.40 5.02 6.15
C ILE A 306 5.50 4.57 4.99
N ASN A 307 6.10 4.04 3.93
CA ASN A 307 5.37 3.54 2.77
C ASN A 307 4.54 2.30 3.13
N ALA A 308 3.25 2.28 2.74
CA ALA A 308 2.34 1.14 2.92
C ALA A 308 2.97 -0.22 2.59
N ALA A 309 3.72 -0.29 1.48
CA ALA A 309 4.34 -1.52 1.04
C ALA A 309 5.37 -2.09 2.03
N ASN A 310 6.05 -1.25 2.80
CA ASN A 310 7.03 -1.69 3.79
C ASN A 310 6.35 -2.25 5.05
N VAL A 311 5.19 -1.71 5.40
CA VAL A 311 4.48 -2.05 6.62
C VAL A 311 3.61 -3.31 6.48
N LEU A 312 3.14 -3.59 5.26
CA LEU A 312 2.22 -4.70 4.99
C LEU A 312 2.92 -6.01 4.64
N ARG A 313 4.16 -5.95 4.14
CA ARG A 313 4.93 -7.13 3.75
C ARG A 313 5.07 -8.16 4.87
N PRO A 314 5.41 -7.79 6.12
CA PRO A 314 5.51 -8.74 7.23
C PRO A 314 4.17 -9.45 7.50
N SER A 315 3.06 -8.70 7.56
CA SER A 315 1.72 -9.28 7.79
C SER A 315 1.28 -10.21 6.65
N ASN A 316 1.68 -9.94 5.41
CA ASN A 316 1.36 -10.80 4.26
C ASN A 316 2.09 -12.14 4.28
N MET A 317 3.21 -12.27 5.01
CA MET A 317 3.87 -13.57 5.21
C MET A 317 3.01 -14.54 6.02
N ALA A 318 2.08 -14.04 6.82
CA ALA A 318 1.14 -14.88 7.55
C ALA A 318 0.25 -15.68 6.59
N LEU A 319 -0.15 -15.11 5.45
CA LEU A 319 -0.95 -15.84 4.47
C LEU A 319 -0.17 -17.04 3.93
N THR A 320 1.07 -16.82 3.52
CA THR A 320 1.93 -17.85 2.92
C THR A 320 2.44 -18.88 3.91
N LEU A 321 2.28 -18.64 5.21
CA LEU A 321 2.56 -19.60 6.27
C LEU A 321 1.31 -20.40 6.67
N PHE A 322 0.19 -19.73 6.93
CA PHE A 322 -1.00 -20.37 7.50
C PHE A 322 -1.97 -20.98 6.47
N SER A 323 -1.96 -20.49 5.23
CA SER A 323 -2.73 -21.13 4.16
C SER A 323 -2.23 -22.55 3.83
N PRO A 324 -0.91 -22.80 3.70
CA PRO A 324 -0.38 -24.17 3.64
C PRO A 324 -0.82 -25.03 4.81
N LEU A 325 -0.78 -24.53 6.04
CA LEU A 325 -1.19 -25.27 7.23
C LEU A 325 -2.67 -25.68 7.17
N GLY A 326 -3.55 -24.79 6.70
CA GLY A 326 -4.96 -25.12 6.46
C GLY A 326 -5.16 -26.22 5.41
N SER A 327 -4.29 -26.26 4.40
CA SER A 327 -4.33 -27.30 3.35
C SER A 327 -3.64 -28.62 3.73
N PHE A 328 -2.78 -28.57 4.76
CA PHE A 328 -1.84 -29.64 5.11
C PHE A 328 -2.57 -30.93 5.49
N TYR A 329 -3.58 -30.84 6.36
CA TYR A 329 -4.35 -32.01 6.78
C TYR A 329 -4.91 -32.80 5.59
N ARG A 330 -5.45 -32.11 4.58
CA ARG A 330 -6.03 -32.76 3.41
C ARG A 330 -4.95 -33.35 2.51
N TYR A 331 -3.93 -32.57 2.13
CA TYR A 331 -2.90 -33.03 1.21
C TYR A 331 -1.97 -34.09 1.81
N ALA A 332 -1.55 -33.92 3.06
CA ALA A 332 -0.59 -34.81 3.71
C ALA A 332 -1.25 -36.03 4.37
N ILE A 333 -2.33 -35.84 5.13
CA ILE A 333 -2.92 -36.90 5.95
C ILE A 333 -4.06 -37.62 5.21
N LYS A 334 -5.08 -36.87 4.75
CA LYS A 334 -6.27 -37.47 4.11
C LYS A 334 -5.95 -38.09 2.75
N GLU A 335 -5.16 -37.40 1.93
CA GLU A 335 -4.94 -37.79 0.52
C GLU A 335 -3.53 -38.31 0.25
N ARG A 336 -2.60 -38.16 1.22
CA ARG A 336 -1.22 -38.67 1.13
C ARG A 336 -0.53 -38.31 -0.20
N ARG A 337 -0.67 -37.04 -0.63
CA ARG A 337 -0.14 -36.50 -1.90
C ARG A 337 1.19 -35.74 -1.74
N VAL A 338 1.84 -35.89 -0.60
CA VAL A 338 3.08 -35.17 -0.27
C VAL A 338 4.29 -36.09 -0.43
N ALA A 339 5.19 -35.73 -1.33
CA ALA A 339 6.51 -36.36 -1.43
C ALA A 339 7.46 -35.77 -0.37
N TRP A 340 7.44 -36.34 0.83
CA TRP A 340 8.17 -35.82 2.00
C TRP A 340 9.66 -35.57 1.79
N PRO A 341 10.46 -36.50 1.22
CA PRO A 341 11.89 -36.28 1.05
C PRO A 341 12.20 -35.05 0.18
N VAL A 342 11.40 -34.86 -0.87
CA VAL A 342 11.53 -33.70 -1.78
C VAL A 342 11.08 -32.43 -1.06
N GLY A 343 9.93 -32.44 -0.40
CA GLY A 343 9.39 -31.27 0.30
C GLY A 343 10.33 -30.77 1.40
N ILE A 344 10.89 -31.68 2.20
CA ILE A 344 11.84 -31.35 3.28
C ILE A 344 13.15 -30.84 2.69
N SER A 345 13.75 -31.56 1.73
CA SER A 345 15.01 -31.14 1.12
C SER A 345 14.89 -29.76 0.47
N PHE A 346 13.78 -29.53 -0.24
CA PHE A 346 13.51 -28.24 -0.87
C PHE A 346 13.28 -27.13 0.16
N GLY A 347 12.51 -27.39 1.22
CA GLY A 347 12.26 -26.46 2.31
C GLY A 347 13.52 -26.06 3.07
N VAL A 348 14.38 -27.03 3.41
CA VAL A 348 15.67 -26.79 4.07
C VAL A 348 16.58 -25.95 3.18
N GLY A 349 16.67 -26.27 1.89
CA GLY A 349 17.43 -25.47 0.92
C GLY A 349 16.96 -24.02 0.87
N ILE A 350 15.64 -23.79 0.81
CA ILE A 350 15.05 -22.46 0.83
C ILE A 350 15.32 -21.72 2.14
N PHE A 351 15.25 -22.41 3.28
CA PHE A 351 15.53 -21.84 4.59
C PHE A 351 16.99 -21.35 4.66
N ILE A 352 17.94 -22.18 4.25
CA ILE A 352 19.38 -21.84 4.18
C ILE A 352 19.61 -20.66 3.21
N GLY A 353 19.06 -20.74 1.99
CA GLY A 353 19.22 -19.70 0.98
C GLY A 353 18.61 -18.36 1.41
N SER A 354 17.43 -18.40 2.03
CA SER A 354 16.77 -17.19 2.51
C SER A 354 17.52 -16.57 3.69
N ILE A 355 17.78 -17.30 4.78
CA ILE A 355 18.35 -16.69 5.99
C ILE A 355 19.84 -16.38 5.83
N TRP A 356 20.62 -17.32 5.31
CA TRP A 356 22.09 -17.25 5.37
C TRP A 356 22.67 -16.49 4.17
N LEU A 357 22.31 -16.90 2.95
CA LEU A 357 22.85 -16.28 1.72
C LEU A 357 22.11 -15.00 1.31
N GLY A 358 20.82 -14.91 1.60
CA GLY A 358 19.99 -13.76 1.23
C GLY A 358 20.45 -12.44 1.85
N LYS A 359 21.04 -12.46 3.06
CA LYS A 359 21.62 -11.27 3.71
C LYS A 359 22.73 -10.64 2.87
N TYR A 360 23.57 -11.48 2.26
CA TYR A 360 24.68 -11.03 1.42
C TYR A 360 24.21 -10.61 0.03
N ALA A 361 23.27 -11.35 -0.58
CA ALA A 361 22.74 -11.03 -1.90
C ALA A 361 22.15 -9.61 -1.98
N THR A 362 21.41 -9.17 -0.94
CA THR A 362 20.85 -7.80 -0.89
C THR A 362 21.90 -6.69 -0.78
N LYS A 363 23.13 -7.01 -0.35
CA LYS A 363 24.24 -6.05 -0.26
C LYS A 363 24.92 -5.83 -1.61
N TYR A 364 25.00 -6.88 -2.43
CA TYR A 364 25.76 -6.86 -3.71
C TYR A 364 24.88 -6.73 -4.97
N LEU A 365 23.57 -7.02 -4.90
CA LEU A 365 22.65 -6.87 -6.03
C LEU A 365 21.78 -5.61 -5.89
N PRO A 366 21.97 -4.57 -6.73
CA PRO A 366 21.10 -3.42 -6.75
C PRO A 366 19.67 -3.83 -7.14
N MET A 367 18.72 -3.56 -6.25
CA MET A 367 17.31 -3.96 -6.31
C MET A 367 16.59 -3.58 -7.62
N LYS A 368 17.10 -2.61 -8.39
CA LYS A 368 16.54 -2.20 -9.69
C LYS A 368 16.85 -3.21 -10.79
N THR A 369 18.13 -3.53 -11.02
CA THR A 369 18.57 -4.48 -12.04
C THR A 369 18.05 -5.89 -11.77
N TYR A 370 18.03 -6.27 -10.50
CA TYR A 370 17.57 -7.59 -10.07
C TYR A 370 16.07 -7.85 -10.31
N LYS A 371 15.23 -6.81 -10.22
CA LYS A 371 13.79 -6.87 -10.53
C LYS A 371 13.51 -7.23 -11.98
N GLU A 372 14.29 -6.67 -12.90
CA GLU A 372 14.12 -6.86 -14.33
C GLU A 372 14.44 -8.31 -14.72
N TRP A 373 15.56 -8.85 -14.21
CA TRP A 373 15.94 -10.27 -14.44
C TRP A 373 14.95 -11.27 -13.87
N LEU A 374 14.41 -11.03 -12.66
CA LEU A 374 13.38 -11.91 -12.11
C LEU A 374 12.12 -11.90 -12.99
N ALA A 375 11.72 -10.72 -13.45
CA ALA A 375 10.52 -10.60 -14.26
C ALA A 375 10.69 -11.35 -15.59
N ILE A 376 11.87 -11.29 -16.22
CA ILE A 376 12.20 -12.13 -17.39
C ILE A 376 12.09 -13.61 -17.04
N LEU A 377 12.69 -14.05 -15.93
CA LEU A 377 12.62 -15.45 -15.48
C LEU A 377 11.18 -15.93 -15.30
N VAL A 378 10.31 -15.11 -14.70
CA VAL A 378 8.90 -15.42 -14.48
C VAL A 378 8.16 -15.58 -15.81
N VAL A 379 8.44 -14.73 -16.80
CA VAL A 379 7.85 -14.86 -18.14
C VAL A 379 8.34 -16.14 -18.82
N ILE A 380 9.64 -16.42 -18.76
CA ILE A 380 10.19 -17.67 -19.30
C ILE A 380 9.48 -18.87 -18.67
N MET A 381 9.30 -18.87 -17.36
CA MET A 381 8.56 -19.92 -16.65
C MET A 381 7.08 -20.00 -17.05
N GLY A 382 6.42 -18.85 -17.25
CA GLY A 382 5.04 -18.78 -17.73
C GLY A 382 4.88 -19.36 -19.14
N VAL A 383 5.72 -18.91 -20.08
CA VAL A 383 5.77 -19.44 -21.46
C VAL A 383 6.11 -20.93 -21.44
N ARG A 384 7.08 -21.35 -20.61
CA ARG A 384 7.46 -22.76 -20.48
C ARG A 384 6.31 -23.61 -19.96
N THR A 385 5.57 -23.11 -18.97
CA THR A 385 4.38 -23.80 -18.42
C THR A 385 3.31 -24.00 -19.49
N LEU A 386 3.10 -23.01 -20.37
CA LEU A 386 2.20 -23.15 -21.52
C LEU A 386 2.76 -24.12 -22.58
N TYR A 387 4.06 -24.08 -22.85
CA TYR A 387 4.72 -24.99 -23.77
C TYR A 387 4.56 -26.46 -23.35
N GLU A 388 4.55 -26.75 -22.05
CA GLU A 388 4.28 -28.10 -21.54
C GLU A 388 2.89 -28.65 -21.83
N LEU A 389 1.93 -27.77 -22.11
CA LEU A 389 0.57 -28.14 -22.49
C LEU A 389 0.44 -28.47 -23.98
N THR A 390 1.51 -28.26 -24.78
CA THR A 390 1.48 -28.59 -26.19
C THR A 390 1.46 -30.11 -26.42
N PRO A 391 0.76 -30.61 -27.45
CA PRO A 391 0.66 -32.04 -27.73
C PRO A 391 2.02 -32.73 -27.83
N LYS A 392 2.98 -32.08 -28.50
CA LYS A 392 4.36 -32.56 -28.68
C LYS A 392 5.08 -32.87 -27.36
N VAL A 393 4.88 -32.03 -26.33
CA VAL A 393 5.53 -32.23 -25.03
C VAL A 393 4.75 -33.22 -24.17
N MET A 394 3.42 -33.17 -24.24
CA MET A 394 2.56 -34.13 -23.52
C MET A 394 2.80 -35.58 -23.98
N GLU A 395 3.06 -35.80 -25.27
CA GLU A 395 3.40 -37.13 -25.80
C GLU A 395 4.74 -37.66 -25.26
N LYS A 396 5.71 -36.76 -25.04
CA LYS A 396 6.98 -37.12 -24.41
C LYS A 396 6.80 -37.44 -22.91
N ARG A 397 5.80 -36.84 -22.25
CA ARG A 397 5.49 -37.06 -20.83
C ARG A 397 4.43 -38.15 -20.63
N LYS A 398 4.75 -39.38 -21.04
CA LYS A 398 3.84 -40.55 -20.98
C LYS A 398 3.17 -40.73 -19.61
N SER A 399 3.91 -40.66 -18.51
CA SER A 399 3.38 -40.81 -17.14
C SER A 399 2.35 -39.74 -16.77
N ILE A 400 2.57 -38.48 -17.17
CA ILE A 400 1.59 -37.40 -16.92
C ILE A 400 0.36 -37.60 -17.81
N LYS A 401 0.54 -37.95 -19.09
CA LYS A 401 -0.56 -38.21 -20.03
C LYS A 401 -1.47 -39.34 -19.54
N MET A 402 -0.87 -40.44 -19.08
CA MET A 402 -1.60 -41.59 -18.51
C MET A 402 -2.31 -41.23 -17.20
N MET A 403 -1.66 -40.47 -16.31
CA MET A 403 -2.30 -39.97 -15.09
C MET A 403 -3.51 -39.08 -15.40
N VAL A 404 -3.38 -38.14 -16.34
CA VAL A 404 -4.49 -37.26 -16.74
C VAL A 404 -5.66 -38.06 -17.31
N LYS A 405 -5.39 -39.11 -18.10
CA LYS A 405 -6.43 -40.02 -18.61
C LYS A 405 -7.18 -40.71 -17.45
N LYS A 406 -6.44 -41.35 -16.54
CA LYS A 406 -7.02 -42.03 -15.35
C LYS A 406 -7.81 -41.07 -14.45
N PHE A 407 -7.32 -39.85 -14.27
CA PHE A 407 -8.01 -38.82 -13.51
C PHE A 407 -9.32 -38.41 -14.17
N ASN A 408 -9.32 -38.17 -15.49
CA ASN A 408 -10.53 -37.78 -16.22
C ASN A 408 -11.59 -38.90 -16.22
N GLU A 409 -11.16 -40.17 -16.33
CA GLU A 409 -12.05 -41.33 -16.19
C GLU A 409 -12.67 -41.40 -14.79
N ALA A 410 -11.88 -41.19 -13.74
CA ALA A 410 -12.39 -41.12 -12.37
C ALA A 410 -13.35 -39.95 -12.15
N VAL A 411 -13.10 -38.79 -12.76
CA VAL A 411 -14.01 -37.64 -12.75
C VAL A 411 -15.33 -37.97 -13.45
N ALA A 412 -15.29 -38.62 -14.60
CA ALA A 412 -16.49 -39.03 -15.33
C ALA A 412 -17.33 -40.03 -14.52
N LYS A 413 -16.68 -41.03 -13.91
CA LYS A 413 -17.33 -42.01 -13.03
C LYS A 413 -17.99 -41.35 -11.82
N ALA A 414 -17.26 -40.47 -11.12
CA ALA A 414 -17.79 -39.75 -9.97
C ALA A 414 -18.98 -38.85 -10.32
N ARG A 415 -18.96 -38.21 -11.50
CA ARG A 415 -20.11 -37.43 -12.00
C ARG A 415 -21.34 -38.31 -12.28
N ALA A 416 -21.14 -39.49 -12.86
CA ALA A 416 -22.23 -40.43 -13.13
C ALA A 416 -22.86 -40.99 -11.84
N GLU A 417 -22.04 -41.21 -10.80
CA GLU A 417 -22.46 -41.77 -9.52
C GLU A 417 -22.91 -40.70 -8.50
N GLY A 418 -22.79 -39.40 -8.83
CA GLY A 418 -23.06 -38.31 -7.89
C GLY A 418 -22.08 -38.24 -6.70
N THR A 419 -20.94 -38.92 -6.78
CA THR A 419 -19.94 -38.99 -5.72
C THR A 419 -18.78 -38.01 -5.95
N SER A 420 -17.93 -37.81 -4.93
CA SER A 420 -16.74 -36.96 -5.06
C SER A 420 -15.53 -37.77 -5.52
N VAL A 421 -14.72 -37.21 -6.43
CA VAL A 421 -13.49 -37.85 -6.92
C VAL A 421 -12.50 -38.10 -5.79
N GLU A 422 -12.11 -39.35 -5.59
CA GLU A 422 -10.99 -39.74 -4.76
C GLU A 422 -9.67 -39.50 -5.50
N MET A 423 -8.71 -38.86 -4.84
CA MET A 423 -7.40 -38.60 -5.46
C MET A 423 -6.46 -39.78 -5.24
N GLY A 424 -5.60 -40.03 -6.22
CA GLY A 424 -4.47 -40.94 -6.06
C GLY A 424 -3.58 -40.55 -4.89
N LYS A 425 -2.95 -41.57 -4.29
CA LYS A 425 -2.00 -41.45 -3.17
C LYS A 425 -0.58 -41.63 -3.67
N ILE A 426 0.40 -41.08 -2.95
CA ILE A 426 1.81 -41.33 -3.20
C ILE A 426 2.22 -42.62 -2.51
N GLU A 427 2.75 -43.57 -3.29
CA GLU A 427 3.31 -44.82 -2.79
C GLU A 427 4.83 -44.83 -3.05
N PRO A 428 5.67 -44.70 -2.02
CA PRO A 428 7.12 -44.70 -2.20
C PRO A 428 7.60 -46.07 -2.69
N VAL A 429 8.39 -46.08 -3.76
CA VAL A 429 9.04 -47.29 -4.32
C VAL A 429 10.50 -47.35 -3.91
N LYS A 430 11.20 -46.21 -3.94
CA LYS A 430 12.58 -46.09 -3.48
C LYS A 430 12.78 -44.74 -2.78
N THR A 431 13.23 -44.79 -1.54
CA THR A 431 13.56 -43.61 -0.72
C THR A 431 15.07 -43.41 -0.69
N GLY A 432 15.58 -42.56 -1.59
CA GLY A 432 16.98 -42.13 -1.61
C GLY A 432 17.10 -40.61 -1.59
N VAL A 433 18.23 -40.10 -1.10
CA VAL A 433 18.51 -38.64 -1.00
C VAL A 433 18.71 -38.00 -2.38
N THR A 434 19.24 -38.76 -3.34
CA THR A 434 19.49 -38.32 -4.72
C THR A 434 18.54 -38.94 -5.75
N ASN A 435 17.81 -39.98 -5.36
CA ASN A 435 16.92 -40.73 -6.26
C ASN A 435 15.69 -41.19 -5.47
N TYR A 436 14.60 -40.43 -5.59
CA TYR A 436 13.32 -40.72 -4.99
C TYR A 436 12.33 -41.15 -6.08
N ARG A 437 11.84 -42.39 -5.99
CA ARG A 437 10.86 -42.95 -6.91
C ARG A 437 9.56 -43.25 -6.18
N PHE A 438 8.45 -42.79 -6.71
CA PHE A 438 7.13 -43.02 -6.13
C PHE A 438 6.08 -43.25 -7.21
N LYS A 439 5.04 -44.01 -6.88
CA LYS A 439 3.85 -44.17 -7.73
C LYS A 439 2.80 -43.13 -7.37
N PHE A 440 2.14 -42.59 -8.38
CA PHE A 440 0.97 -41.73 -8.25
C PHE A 440 0.02 -42.02 -9.41
N TRP A 441 -1.24 -42.38 -9.12
CA TRP A 441 -2.18 -42.92 -10.12
C TRP A 441 -1.63 -44.14 -10.90
N GLY A 442 -0.84 -44.97 -10.23
CA GLY A 442 -0.20 -46.16 -10.81
C GLY A 442 1.00 -45.85 -11.73
N GLU A 443 1.34 -44.59 -11.95
CA GLU A 443 2.49 -44.17 -12.77
C GLU A 443 3.71 -43.87 -11.88
N ILE A 444 4.90 -44.30 -12.29
CA ILE A 444 6.14 -44.06 -11.54
C ILE A 444 6.73 -42.70 -11.91
N PHE A 445 6.98 -41.88 -10.90
CA PHE A 445 7.70 -40.61 -11.01
C PHE A 445 9.06 -40.72 -10.34
N ASN A 446 10.08 -40.12 -10.95
CA ASN A 446 11.44 -40.05 -10.42
C ASN A 446 11.85 -38.59 -10.22
N ILE A 447 12.42 -38.29 -9.06
CA ILE A 447 12.87 -36.96 -8.70
C ILE A 447 14.11 -37.05 -7.81
N ASN A 448 15.01 -36.08 -7.91
CA ASN A 448 16.21 -35.98 -7.08
C ASN A 448 15.98 -34.96 -5.95
N PRO A 449 15.73 -35.40 -4.69
CA PRO A 449 15.50 -34.49 -3.59
C PRO A 449 16.64 -33.48 -3.38
N LEU A 450 17.90 -33.95 -3.41
CA LEU A 450 19.08 -33.10 -3.19
C LEU A 450 19.21 -31.99 -4.24
N LEU A 451 18.97 -32.28 -5.52
CA LEU A 451 18.97 -31.26 -6.58
C LEU A 451 17.95 -30.17 -6.30
N PHE A 452 16.76 -30.56 -5.84
CA PHE A 452 15.74 -29.61 -5.44
C PHE A 452 16.13 -28.84 -4.18
N GLY A 453 16.81 -29.44 -3.21
CA GLY A 453 17.44 -28.71 -2.10
C GLY A 453 18.39 -27.61 -2.59
N LEU A 454 19.28 -27.92 -3.54
CA LEU A 454 20.21 -26.93 -4.12
C LEU A 454 19.48 -25.83 -4.89
N LEU A 455 18.48 -26.18 -5.71
CA LEU A 455 17.61 -25.20 -6.37
C LEU A 455 16.87 -24.33 -5.34
N GLY A 456 16.48 -24.93 -4.21
CA GLY A 456 15.83 -24.28 -3.09
C GLY A 456 16.70 -23.17 -2.50
N ILE A 457 18.01 -23.36 -2.42
CA ILE A 457 18.95 -22.32 -1.96
C ILE A 457 18.86 -21.09 -2.87
N GLY A 458 18.93 -21.27 -4.19
CA GLY A 458 18.82 -20.17 -5.16
C GLY A 458 17.47 -19.45 -5.07
N ILE A 459 16.37 -20.22 -5.00
CA ILE A 459 15.02 -19.66 -4.86
C ILE A 459 14.84 -18.96 -3.50
N GLY A 460 15.47 -19.45 -2.44
CA GLY A 460 15.45 -18.85 -1.10
C GLY A 460 16.13 -17.48 -1.06
N VAL A 461 17.31 -17.36 -1.68
CA VAL A 461 18.01 -16.08 -1.87
C VAL A 461 17.11 -15.09 -2.63
N VAL A 462 16.47 -15.60 -3.69
CA VAL A 462 15.58 -14.79 -4.50
C VAL A 462 14.37 -14.32 -3.69
N SER A 463 13.75 -15.23 -2.97
CA SER A 463 12.57 -15.02 -2.14
C SER A 463 12.77 -13.94 -1.09
N ARG A 464 13.86 -13.99 -0.31
CA ARG A 464 14.15 -12.99 0.74
C ARG A 464 14.33 -11.60 0.14
N SER A 465 15.03 -11.51 -0.98
CA SER A 465 15.29 -10.23 -1.64
C SER A 465 14.00 -9.52 -2.06
N PHE A 466 12.98 -10.28 -2.48
CA PHE A 466 11.68 -9.73 -2.85
C PHE A 466 10.70 -9.57 -1.70
N GLY A 467 10.87 -10.32 -0.62
CA GLY A 467 9.98 -10.22 0.54
C GLY A 467 8.57 -10.73 0.28
N ILE A 468 8.47 -11.68 -0.66
CA ILE A 468 7.22 -12.13 -1.27
C ILE A 468 6.88 -13.58 -0.92
N GLY A 469 7.80 -14.28 -0.25
CA GLY A 469 7.58 -15.66 0.21
C GLY A 469 7.62 -16.69 -0.91
N GLY A 470 8.58 -16.59 -1.84
CA GLY A 470 9.25 -17.66 -2.62
C GLY A 470 8.46 -18.65 -3.48
N GLY A 471 7.19 -18.92 -3.18
CA GLY A 471 6.38 -20.00 -3.72
C GLY A 471 6.13 -19.92 -5.21
N PHE A 472 6.18 -18.71 -5.79
CA PHE A 472 5.83 -18.51 -7.20
C PHE A 472 6.79 -19.19 -8.18
N LEU A 473 8.05 -19.44 -7.80
CA LEU A 473 9.00 -20.21 -8.63
C LEU A 473 9.00 -21.71 -8.31
N LEU A 474 8.45 -22.12 -7.16
CA LEU A 474 8.54 -23.50 -6.68
C LEU A 474 7.72 -24.47 -7.56
N VAL A 475 6.47 -24.10 -7.88
CA VAL A 475 5.59 -24.95 -8.69
C VAL A 475 6.07 -25.06 -10.15
N PRO A 476 6.45 -23.95 -10.82
CA PRO A 476 7.08 -24.04 -12.14
C PRO A 476 8.35 -24.90 -12.11
N ALA A 477 9.23 -24.75 -11.11
CA ALA A 477 10.44 -25.57 -11.02
C ALA A 477 10.12 -27.07 -10.88
N MET A 478 9.14 -27.44 -10.06
CA MET A 478 8.73 -28.84 -9.87
C MET A 478 8.08 -29.45 -11.11
N THR A 479 7.25 -28.68 -11.81
CA THR A 479 6.56 -29.15 -13.02
C THR A 479 7.48 -29.19 -14.24
N THR A 480 8.45 -28.27 -14.33
CA THR A 480 9.37 -28.16 -15.46
C THR A 480 10.63 -29.01 -15.33
N LEU A 481 11.31 -28.93 -14.20
CA LEU A 481 12.56 -29.66 -13.94
C LEU A 481 12.28 -31.05 -13.36
N GLY A 482 11.28 -31.15 -12.47
CA GLY A 482 10.92 -32.40 -11.83
C GLY A 482 9.94 -33.26 -12.63
N ALA A 483 9.40 -32.72 -13.73
CA ALA A 483 8.36 -33.35 -14.55
C ALA A 483 7.18 -33.91 -13.70
N LEU A 484 6.88 -33.26 -12.58
CA LEU A 484 5.81 -33.68 -11.68
C LEU A 484 4.46 -33.12 -12.13
N PRO A 485 3.35 -33.84 -11.87
CA PRO A 485 2.02 -33.31 -12.06
C PRO A 485 1.69 -32.24 -11.01
N MET A 486 0.85 -31.27 -11.37
CA MET A 486 0.41 -30.18 -10.48
C MET A 486 -0.17 -30.70 -9.17
N TYR A 487 -0.93 -31.79 -9.22
CA TYR A 487 -1.54 -32.41 -8.03
C TYR A 487 -0.54 -32.90 -6.97
N VAL A 488 0.73 -33.08 -7.34
CA VAL A 488 1.84 -33.46 -6.46
C VAL A 488 2.80 -32.29 -6.24
N ALA A 489 3.07 -31.50 -7.29
CA ALA A 489 3.96 -30.34 -7.21
C ALA A 489 3.46 -29.26 -6.24
N VAL A 490 2.14 -29.02 -6.17
CA VAL A 490 1.54 -28.00 -5.30
C VAL A 490 1.70 -28.33 -3.81
N PRO A 491 1.33 -29.53 -3.30
CA PRO A 491 1.61 -29.89 -1.91
C PRO A 491 3.09 -29.77 -1.51
N ILE A 492 4.01 -30.17 -2.40
CA ILE A 492 5.45 -30.06 -2.16
C ILE A 492 5.90 -28.59 -2.09
N SER A 493 5.39 -27.73 -2.97
CA SER A 493 5.76 -26.31 -2.98
C SER A 493 5.24 -25.55 -1.76
N LEU A 494 4.09 -25.95 -1.21
CA LEU A 494 3.52 -25.34 -0.01
C LEU A 494 4.42 -25.56 1.20
N ILE A 495 5.07 -26.73 1.32
CA ILE A 495 6.09 -26.98 2.36
C ILE A 495 7.26 -26.00 2.19
N GLY A 496 7.84 -25.93 0.98
CA GLY A 496 8.92 -24.99 0.71
C GLY A 496 8.56 -23.53 0.98
N THR A 497 7.30 -23.17 0.72
CA THR A 497 6.79 -21.82 0.99
C THR A 497 6.64 -21.53 2.48
N CYS A 498 6.27 -22.51 3.32
CA CYS A 498 6.28 -22.35 4.77
C CYS A 498 7.67 -21.98 5.28
N PHE A 499 8.69 -22.77 4.89
CA PHE A 499 10.09 -22.50 5.26
C PHE A 499 10.55 -21.13 4.75
N SER A 500 10.20 -20.76 3.51
CA SER A 500 10.48 -19.44 2.98
C SER A 500 9.83 -18.32 3.79
N SER A 501 8.60 -18.52 4.24
CA SER A 501 7.82 -17.50 4.95
C SER A 501 8.38 -17.28 6.34
N ILE A 502 8.78 -18.35 7.05
CA ILE A 502 9.47 -18.27 8.34
C ILE A 502 10.79 -17.48 8.19
N GLY A 503 11.64 -17.86 7.22
CA GLY A 503 12.92 -17.18 6.99
C GLY A 503 12.75 -15.70 6.60
N SER A 504 11.71 -15.36 5.84
CA SER A 504 11.39 -13.98 5.47
C SER A 504 10.84 -13.18 6.66
N PHE A 505 9.96 -13.79 7.47
CA PHE A 505 9.38 -13.17 8.67
C PHE A 505 10.45 -12.84 9.72
N ILE A 506 11.35 -13.79 10.01
CA ILE A 506 12.53 -13.53 10.86
C ILE A 506 13.37 -12.39 10.28
N GLY A 507 13.55 -12.38 8.95
CA GLY A 507 14.25 -11.31 8.27
C GLY A 507 13.61 -9.93 8.49
N TYR A 508 12.29 -9.84 8.52
CA TYR A 508 11.58 -8.59 8.81
C TYR A 508 11.75 -8.16 10.27
N LEU A 509 11.61 -9.09 11.22
CA LEU A 509 11.80 -8.81 12.64
C LEU A 509 13.22 -8.31 12.96
N LEU A 510 14.24 -8.90 12.32
CA LEU A 510 15.64 -8.47 12.48
C LEU A 510 15.94 -7.08 11.88
N ASN A 511 15.05 -6.52 11.06
CA ASN A 511 15.17 -5.19 10.49
C ASN A 511 14.12 -4.22 11.07
N ASP A 512 13.59 -4.52 12.25
CA ASP A 512 12.57 -3.73 12.97
C ASP A 512 11.28 -3.48 12.17
N TYR A 513 10.96 -4.35 11.21
CA TYR A 513 9.71 -4.34 10.46
C TYR A 513 8.69 -5.26 11.12
N TYR A 514 7.95 -4.72 12.09
CA TYR A 514 6.90 -5.46 12.79
C TYR A 514 5.60 -5.54 11.96
N PRO A 515 4.90 -6.69 11.98
CA PRO A 515 3.58 -6.81 11.37
C PRO A 515 2.53 -6.03 12.16
N ASP A 516 1.50 -5.54 11.48
CA ASP A 516 0.27 -5.11 12.16
C ASP A 516 -0.43 -6.35 12.71
N MET A 517 -0.62 -6.42 14.02
CA MET A 517 -1.19 -7.59 14.69
C MET A 517 -2.63 -7.87 14.23
N TRP A 518 -3.44 -6.83 14.04
CA TRP A 518 -4.82 -6.98 13.57
C TRP A 518 -4.88 -7.47 12.13
N LEU A 519 -4.05 -6.90 11.26
CA LEU A 519 -3.91 -7.36 9.88
C LEU A 519 -3.42 -8.80 9.83
N MET A 520 -2.41 -9.14 10.63
CA MET A 520 -1.80 -10.46 10.69
C MET A 520 -2.83 -11.50 11.16
N ILE A 521 -3.52 -11.28 12.28
CA ILE A 521 -4.53 -12.21 12.80
C ILE A 521 -5.66 -12.42 11.78
N SER A 522 -6.15 -11.34 11.16
CA SER A 522 -7.18 -11.43 10.12
C SER A 522 -6.73 -12.27 8.92
N ILE A 523 -5.47 -12.13 8.51
CA ILE A 523 -4.86 -12.92 7.44
C ILE A 523 -4.63 -14.37 7.86
N ILE A 524 -4.27 -14.64 9.13
CA ILE A 524 -4.11 -16.00 9.66
C ILE A 524 -5.44 -16.75 9.56
N ILE A 525 -6.52 -16.15 10.08
CA ILE A 525 -7.86 -16.75 10.09
C ILE A 525 -8.31 -17.00 8.64
N GLY A 526 -8.30 -15.97 7.81
CA GLY A 526 -8.74 -16.10 6.42
C GLY A 526 -7.83 -17.01 5.59
N GLY A 527 -6.52 -16.96 5.82
CA GLY A 527 -5.54 -17.79 5.15
C GLY A 527 -5.71 -19.28 5.47
N PHE A 528 -5.91 -19.63 6.74
CA PHE A 528 -6.14 -21.00 7.17
C PHE A 528 -7.44 -21.56 6.58
N VAL A 529 -8.54 -20.80 6.65
CA VAL A 529 -9.83 -21.17 6.02
C VAL A 529 -9.69 -21.29 4.51
N GLY A 530 -9.03 -20.33 3.87
CA GLY A 530 -8.74 -20.36 2.44
C GLY A 530 -7.91 -21.59 2.06
N GLY A 531 -6.90 -21.95 2.85
CA GLY A 531 -6.11 -23.16 2.66
C GLY A 531 -6.94 -24.45 2.71
N MET A 532 -7.85 -24.53 3.68
CA MET A 532 -8.80 -25.65 3.76
C MET A 532 -9.65 -25.72 2.51
N LEU A 533 -10.28 -24.61 2.09
CA LEU A 533 -11.13 -24.56 0.90
C LEU A 533 -10.35 -24.85 -0.39
N GLY A 534 -9.17 -24.28 -0.56
CA GLY A 534 -8.32 -24.46 -1.73
C GLY A 534 -7.90 -25.91 -1.93
N SER A 535 -7.53 -26.60 -0.85
CA SER A 535 -7.21 -28.04 -0.92
C SER A 535 -8.40 -28.91 -1.33
N ARG A 536 -9.64 -28.47 -1.08
CA ARG A 536 -10.86 -29.15 -1.57
C ARG A 536 -11.12 -28.83 -3.02
N ALA A 537 -11.01 -27.55 -3.38
CA ALA A 537 -11.30 -27.04 -4.71
C ALA A 537 -10.31 -27.56 -5.76
N GLN A 538 -9.06 -27.87 -5.40
CA GLN A 538 -8.05 -28.32 -6.37
C GLN A 538 -8.49 -29.54 -7.20
N LYS A 539 -9.27 -30.47 -6.61
CA LYS A 539 -9.77 -31.67 -7.32
C LYS A 539 -10.81 -31.37 -8.39
N LEU A 540 -11.45 -30.20 -8.32
CA LEU A 540 -12.47 -29.76 -9.26
C LEU A 540 -11.84 -29.29 -10.58
N PHE A 541 -10.53 -29.05 -10.60
CA PHE A 541 -9.81 -28.54 -11.75
C PHE A 541 -8.91 -29.61 -12.37
N SER A 542 -8.88 -29.63 -13.70
CA SER A 542 -7.97 -30.50 -14.45
C SER A 542 -6.51 -30.02 -14.34
N GLU A 543 -5.56 -30.94 -14.52
CA GLU A 543 -4.12 -30.66 -14.62
C GLU A 543 -3.83 -29.51 -15.61
N LYS A 544 -4.52 -29.52 -16.76
CA LYS A 544 -4.41 -28.47 -17.78
C LYS A 544 -4.89 -27.13 -17.27
N THR A 545 -6.05 -27.08 -16.61
CA THR A 545 -6.60 -25.84 -16.05
C THR A 545 -5.67 -25.25 -14.98
N LEU A 546 -5.15 -26.09 -14.07
CA LEU A 546 -4.21 -25.65 -13.03
C LEU A 546 -2.94 -25.04 -13.62
N LYS A 547 -2.37 -25.64 -14.67
CA LYS A 547 -1.19 -25.09 -15.38
C LYS A 547 -1.48 -23.78 -16.10
N ILE A 548 -2.63 -23.67 -16.77
CA ILE A 548 -3.05 -22.42 -17.43
C ILE A 548 -3.18 -21.29 -16.40
N VAL A 549 -3.85 -21.55 -15.27
CA VAL A 549 -4.03 -20.58 -14.19
C VAL A 549 -2.69 -20.19 -13.57
N LEU A 550 -1.75 -21.13 -13.40
CA LEU A 550 -0.39 -20.83 -12.96
C LEU A 550 0.31 -19.89 -13.96
N ALA A 551 0.27 -20.21 -15.26
CA ALA A 551 0.90 -19.40 -16.29
C ALA A 551 0.36 -17.96 -16.31
N PHE A 552 -0.97 -17.80 -16.26
CA PHE A 552 -1.60 -16.48 -16.18
C PHE A 552 -1.13 -15.69 -14.94
N THR A 553 -1.00 -16.35 -13.80
CA THR A 553 -0.47 -15.71 -12.60
C THR A 553 0.98 -15.29 -12.76
N LEU A 554 1.83 -16.10 -13.39
CA LEU A 554 3.21 -15.71 -13.69
C LEU A 554 3.25 -14.47 -14.62
N PHE A 555 2.43 -14.42 -15.66
CA PHE A 555 2.32 -13.22 -16.51
C PHE A 555 1.80 -11.99 -15.75
N PHE A 556 0.80 -12.16 -14.89
CA PHE A 556 0.32 -11.08 -14.02
C PHE A 556 1.44 -10.53 -13.11
N LEU A 557 2.27 -11.42 -12.56
CA LEU A 557 3.41 -11.03 -11.73
C LEU A 557 4.47 -10.25 -12.51
N PHE A 558 4.74 -10.63 -13.75
CA PHE A 558 5.64 -9.89 -14.63
C PHE A 558 5.21 -8.43 -14.79
N PHE A 559 3.93 -8.19 -15.12
CA PHE A 559 3.41 -6.84 -15.27
C PHE A 559 3.53 -6.02 -13.98
N ARG A 560 3.35 -6.69 -12.83
CA ARG A 560 3.53 -6.03 -11.54
C ARG A 560 4.99 -5.70 -11.21
N PHE A 561 5.95 -6.55 -11.57
CA PHE A 561 7.37 -6.28 -11.33
C PHE A 561 7.88 -5.08 -12.09
N PHE A 562 7.43 -4.89 -13.33
CA PHE A 562 7.84 -3.74 -14.14
C PHE A 562 7.14 -2.44 -13.76
N LYS A 563 6.23 -2.45 -12.77
CA LYS A 563 5.31 -1.32 -12.50
C LYS A 563 4.73 -0.76 -13.80
N ILE A 564 4.51 -1.62 -14.81
CA ILE A 564 3.70 -1.23 -15.95
C ILE A 564 2.34 -1.11 -15.31
N GLU A 565 1.96 0.13 -15.03
CA GLU A 565 0.59 0.51 -14.72
C GLU A 565 -0.22 0.16 -15.98
N ILE A 566 -0.48 -1.13 -16.20
CA ILE A 566 -1.45 -1.64 -17.17
C ILE A 566 -2.87 -1.35 -16.70
N TRP A 567 -3.00 -0.82 -15.48
CA TRP A 567 -4.27 -0.49 -14.90
C TRP A 567 -4.56 0.98 -15.15
N ILE A 568 -5.08 1.20 -16.37
CA ILE A 568 -5.92 2.32 -16.83
C ILE A 568 -6.62 3.05 -15.67
#